data_AF-A0A6J5X8D8-F1
#
_entry.id   AF-A0A6J5X8D8-F1
#
_cell.length_a   1.000
_cell.length_b   1.000
_cell.length_c   1.000
_cell.angle_alpha   90.00
_cell.angle_beta   90.00
_cell.angle_gamma   90.00
#
_symmetry.space_group_name_H-M   'P 1'
#
loop_
_entity.id
_entity.type
_entity.pdbx_description
1 polymer ?
#
loop_
_entity_poly.entity_id
_entity_poly.type
_entity_poly.pdbx_seq_one_letter_code
_entity_poly.pdbx_strand_id
1 'polypeptide(L)'
;MLSFSGYGSNSEGWRAFLAYISEGFGKSQDWELVMKYQRKNGSLFNSPSTTAAAFTHLKNADCLKYLRTLLEKFGNAVPTVYPLENYARLSMVASLESLGIDRHFREEIRSVLDETYRCWLHGDEDIFSDAATCAMAFRLLRVNGYDVSADPLSQFSEDCFFNSLGGYLKDIGAALELLRASEFIIHPDESVMEKQNYWTSHFLKHELSNTLVQGHIFNKHIVLEVEDVLKFPSYANLGRLSTRRAIKYYNTDSTRILKSSYRCLNIGNEDFLKLAVDDFNICQSIHREELNHLARWIGENRLDKLNFARQKLAYCYFSAAATLFAPELSDARISWAKNGVLTTVVDDFFDIGGSEEELRS
;
A
#
# COMPACT_ATOMS: atom_id res chain seq x y z
N MET A 1 20.43 13.67 27.55
CA MET A 1 21.01 12.32 27.78
C MET A 1 19.84 11.38 27.98
N LEU A 2 19.34 10.79 26.89
CA LEU A 2 18.27 9.79 26.96
C LEU A 2 18.94 8.42 27.10
N SER A 3 18.71 7.74 28.23
CA SER A 3 19.22 6.41 28.49
C SER A 3 18.40 5.37 27.72
N PHE A 4 18.94 4.91 26.59
CA PHE A 4 18.45 3.71 25.92
C PHE A 4 19.03 2.48 26.61
N SER A 5 18.37 1.98 27.66
CA SER A 5 18.69 0.68 28.24
C SER A 5 17.73 -0.37 27.70
N GLY A 6 18.20 -1.27 26.83
CA GLY A 6 17.44 -2.50 26.52
C GLY A 6 17.76 -3.25 25.23
N TYR A 7 18.30 -2.60 24.20
CA TYR A 7 18.73 -3.29 22.97
C TYR A 7 20.24 -3.30 22.89
N GLY A 8 20.82 -4.50 22.68
CA GLY A 8 22.26 -4.73 22.75
C GLY A 8 23.05 -3.71 21.94
N SER A 9 23.94 -2.97 22.61
CA SER A 9 24.80 -1.91 22.07
C SER A 9 25.76 -2.35 20.95
N ASN A 10 25.64 -3.58 20.48
CA ASN A 10 26.44 -4.21 19.44
C ASN A 10 25.63 -4.85 18.30
N SER A 11 24.31 -4.73 18.27
CA SER A 11 23.52 -5.23 17.14
C SER A 11 23.80 -4.46 15.84
N GLU A 12 23.56 -5.11 14.71
CA GLU A 12 23.81 -4.51 13.39
C GLU A 12 22.86 -3.34 13.12
N GLY A 13 21.60 -3.45 13.55
CA GLY A 13 20.62 -2.36 13.43
C GLY A 13 21.03 -1.13 14.22
N TRP A 14 21.62 -1.30 15.41
CA TRP A 14 22.13 -0.17 16.19
C TRP A 14 23.29 0.52 15.47
N ARG A 15 24.20 -0.26 14.89
CA ARG A 15 25.30 0.28 14.08
C ARG A 15 24.79 1.00 12.83
N ALA A 16 23.77 0.46 12.17
CA ALA A 16 23.13 1.09 11.03
C ALA A 16 22.45 2.41 11.41
N PHE A 17 21.77 2.45 12.56
CA PHE A 17 21.18 3.68 13.11
C PHE A 17 22.24 4.74 13.41
N LEU A 18 23.32 4.38 14.13
CA LEU A 18 24.41 5.31 14.43
C LEU A 18 25.10 5.81 13.16
N ALA A 19 25.29 4.94 12.17
CA ALA A 19 25.83 5.32 10.87
C ALA A 19 24.89 6.24 10.10
N TYR A 20 23.57 6.02 10.18
CA TYR A 20 22.59 6.88 9.54
C TYR A 20 22.63 8.30 10.10
N ILE A 21 22.82 8.49 11.41
CA ILE A 21 22.91 9.83 12.04
C ILE A 21 24.36 10.30 12.26
N SER A 22 25.32 9.74 11.51
CA SER A 22 26.75 9.91 11.79
C SER A 22 27.24 11.35 11.72
N GLU A 23 26.53 12.23 11.01
CA GLU A 23 26.85 13.66 10.96
C GLU A 23 26.81 14.33 12.34
N GLY A 24 26.08 13.76 13.30
CA GLY A 24 26.00 14.28 14.67
C GLY A 24 27.20 13.92 15.55
N PHE A 25 28.04 12.97 15.14
CA PHE A 25 29.18 12.48 15.93
C PHE A 25 30.53 13.05 15.47
N GLY A 26 30.63 13.55 14.23
CA GLY A 26 31.83 14.18 13.70
C GLY A 26 33.09 13.30 13.87
N LYS A 27 34.10 13.81 14.59
CA LYS A 27 35.39 13.10 14.76
C LYS A 27 35.34 11.86 15.65
N SER A 28 34.32 11.69 16.49
CA SER A 28 34.22 10.50 17.35
C SER A 28 33.64 9.28 16.61
N GLN A 29 33.22 9.46 15.36
CA GLN A 29 32.71 8.38 14.52
C GLN A 29 33.85 7.64 13.82
N ASP A 30 33.77 6.32 13.82
CA ASP A 30 34.57 5.49 12.91
C ASP A 30 33.92 5.53 11.53
N TRP A 31 34.47 6.38 10.65
CA TRP A 31 33.95 6.61 9.31
C TRP A 31 34.22 5.43 8.36
N GLU A 32 35.28 4.65 8.59
CA GLU A 32 35.57 3.46 7.77
C GLU A 32 34.48 2.40 7.97
N LEU A 33 34.01 2.23 9.20
CA LEU A 33 32.88 1.33 9.49
C LEU A 33 31.55 1.85 8.90
N VAL A 34 31.35 3.17 8.80
CA VAL A 34 30.16 3.77 8.18
C VAL A 34 30.11 3.46 6.68
N MET A 35 31.27 3.39 6.01
CA MET A 35 31.34 3.10 4.57
C MET A 35 30.76 1.73 4.18
N LYS A 36 30.55 0.81 5.13
CA LYS A 36 29.79 -0.43 4.91
C LYS A 36 28.40 -0.19 4.30
N TYR A 37 27.78 0.97 4.59
CA TYR A 37 26.44 1.31 4.13
C TYR A 37 26.42 2.15 2.85
N GLN A 38 27.56 2.27 2.15
CA GLN A 38 27.63 3.01 0.89
C GLN A 38 26.90 2.24 -0.20
N ARG A 39 25.98 2.92 -0.88
CA ARG A 39 25.23 2.42 -2.04
C ARG A 39 26.01 2.61 -3.33
N LYS A 40 25.61 1.92 -4.40
CA LYS A 40 26.23 2.03 -5.74
C LYS A 40 26.23 3.45 -6.30
N ASN A 41 25.26 4.27 -5.91
CA ASN A 41 25.18 5.68 -6.29
C ASN A 41 26.20 6.59 -5.56
N GLY A 42 26.97 6.03 -4.62
CA GLY A 42 27.98 6.73 -3.81
C GLY A 42 27.45 7.32 -2.51
N SER A 43 26.14 7.28 -2.27
CA SER A 43 25.51 7.79 -1.05
C SER A 43 25.63 6.81 0.12
N LEU A 44 25.52 7.34 1.32
CA LEU A 44 25.22 6.56 2.53
C LEU A 44 23.73 6.68 2.84
N PHE A 45 23.00 5.56 2.79
CA PHE A 45 21.55 5.49 3.04
C PHE A 45 20.69 6.44 2.17
N ASN A 46 21.15 6.83 0.97
CA ASN A 46 20.52 7.91 0.20
C ASN A 46 20.44 9.25 0.95
N SER A 47 21.22 9.45 2.02
CA SER A 47 21.18 10.66 2.86
C SER A 47 22.28 11.65 2.48
N PRO A 48 21.94 12.86 1.99
CA PRO A 48 22.95 13.86 1.66
C PRO A 48 23.77 14.32 2.86
N SER A 49 23.17 14.45 4.05
CA SER A 49 23.88 14.89 5.25
C SER A 49 24.93 13.87 5.72
N THR A 50 24.56 12.58 5.80
CA THR A 50 25.51 11.50 6.14
C THR A 50 26.65 11.44 5.13
N THR A 51 26.31 11.52 3.84
CA THR A 51 27.29 11.42 2.75
C THR A 51 28.26 12.60 2.75
N ALA A 52 27.77 13.81 3.01
CA ALA A 52 28.60 15.02 3.13
C ALA A 52 29.56 14.95 4.33
N ALA A 53 29.10 14.41 5.47
CA ALA A 53 29.93 14.22 6.63
C ALA A 53 31.05 13.18 6.34
N ALA A 54 30.70 12.03 5.74
CA ALA A 54 31.68 11.03 5.33
C ALA A 54 32.71 11.58 4.34
N PHE A 55 32.28 12.34 3.33
CA PHE A 55 33.19 13.01 2.40
C PHE A 55 34.14 13.98 3.12
N THR A 56 33.64 14.74 4.11
CA THR A 56 34.45 15.70 4.85
C THR A 56 35.62 15.02 5.56
N HIS A 57 35.39 13.83 6.12
CA HIS A 57 36.38 13.06 6.88
C HIS A 57 37.28 12.17 6.02
N LEU A 58 36.72 11.47 5.03
CA LEU A 58 37.44 10.45 4.26
C LEU A 58 37.90 10.91 2.88
N LYS A 59 37.35 12.01 2.36
CA LYS A 59 37.56 12.49 0.96
C LYS A 59 37.24 11.42 -0.09
N ASN A 60 36.29 10.52 0.21
CA ASN A 60 35.84 9.47 -0.71
C ASN A 60 35.26 10.05 -2.01
N ALA A 61 35.72 9.55 -3.16
CA ALA A 61 35.36 10.09 -4.47
C ALA A 61 33.89 9.83 -4.86
N ASP A 62 33.33 8.69 -4.47
CA ASP A 62 31.95 8.33 -4.78
C ASP A 62 30.96 9.16 -3.96
N CYS A 63 31.26 9.44 -2.68
CA CYS A 63 30.51 10.40 -1.88
C CYS A 63 30.48 11.78 -2.56
N LEU A 64 31.63 12.25 -3.05
CA LEU A 64 31.71 13.53 -3.76
C LEU A 64 30.91 13.52 -5.06
N LYS A 65 30.96 12.41 -5.82
CA LYS A 65 30.19 12.23 -7.04
C LYS A 65 28.69 12.33 -6.76
N TYR A 66 28.19 11.62 -5.75
CA TYR A 66 26.79 11.70 -5.31
C TYR A 66 26.39 13.13 -4.91
N LEU A 67 27.21 13.83 -4.13
CA LEU A 67 26.89 15.19 -3.71
C LEU A 67 26.87 16.18 -4.88
N ARG A 68 27.76 16.00 -5.87
CA ARG A 68 27.76 16.82 -7.09
C ARG A 68 26.51 16.62 -7.93
N THR A 69 26.06 15.38 -8.11
CA THR A 69 24.82 15.11 -8.88
C THR A 69 23.61 15.75 -8.21
N LEU A 70 23.58 15.84 -6.88
CA LEU A 70 22.53 16.58 -6.16
C LEU A 70 22.60 18.09 -6.42
N LEU A 71 23.79 18.70 -6.36
CA LEU A 71 23.94 20.14 -6.62
C LEU A 71 23.64 20.48 -8.09
N GLU A 72 23.94 19.58 -9.02
CA GLU A 72 23.54 19.71 -10.43
C GLU A 72 22.01 19.69 -10.59
N LYS A 73 21.31 18.83 -9.84
CA LYS A 73 19.84 18.68 -9.93
C LYS A 73 19.07 19.74 -9.14
N PHE A 74 19.54 20.10 -7.95
CA PHE A 74 18.81 20.91 -6.96
C PHE A 74 19.47 22.28 -6.70
N GLY A 75 20.58 22.58 -7.35
CA GLY A 75 21.27 23.87 -7.24
C GLY A 75 21.93 24.07 -5.88
N ASN A 76 21.37 24.95 -5.07
CA ASN A 76 21.94 25.36 -3.78
C ASN A 76 21.33 24.66 -2.56
N ALA A 77 20.46 23.68 -2.77
CA ALA A 77 19.83 22.90 -1.72
C ALA A 77 19.89 21.40 -2.04
N VAL A 78 19.66 20.56 -1.04
CA VAL A 78 19.57 19.10 -1.20
C VAL A 78 18.37 18.57 -0.39
N PRO A 79 17.70 17.50 -0.85
CA PRO A 79 16.62 16.88 -0.08
C PRO A 79 17.16 16.10 1.13
N THR A 80 16.26 15.62 1.98
CA THR A 80 16.63 14.76 3.13
C THR A 80 17.05 13.35 2.70
N VAL A 81 16.52 12.88 1.55
CA VAL A 81 16.77 11.57 0.95
C VAL A 81 16.75 11.68 -0.57
N TYR A 82 17.66 11.02 -1.26
CA TYR A 82 17.71 10.93 -2.72
C TYR A 82 18.53 9.72 -3.22
N PRO A 83 18.12 9.00 -4.28
CA PRO A 83 16.85 9.14 -5.02
C PRO A 83 15.62 8.75 -4.19
N LEU A 84 14.46 9.23 -4.64
CA LEU A 84 13.12 8.91 -4.09
C LEU A 84 12.13 8.51 -5.20
N GLU A 85 12.57 8.54 -6.46
CA GLU A 85 11.73 8.45 -7.64
C GLU A 85 10.92 7.15 -7.70
N ASN A 86 11.54 6.00 -7.42
CA ASN A 86 10.85 4.70 -7.42
C ASN A 86 9.75 4.66 -6.36
N TYR A 87 10.07 5.05 -5.13
CA TYR A 87 9.10 5.12 -4.05
C TYR A 87 7.93 6.07 -4.38
N ALA A 88 8.24 7.26 -4.89
CA ALA A 88 7.25 8.27 -5.22
C ALA A 88 6.33 7.84 -6.36
N ARG A 89 6.87 7.23 -7.43
CA ARG A 89 6.08 6.72 -8.57
C ARG A 89 5.18 5.55 -8.15
N LEU A 90 5.68 4.62 -7.35
CA LEU A 90 4.88 3.50 -6.85
C LEU A 90 3.79 3.98 -5.87
N SER A 91 4.10 4.95 -5.01
CA SER A 91 3.12 5.57 -4.11
C SER A 91 2.00 6.27 -4.89
N MET A 92 2.34 6.90 -6.01
CA MET A 92 1.36 7.51 -6.92
C MET A 92 0.42 6.45 -7.50
N VAL A 93 0.97 5.35 -8.05
CA VAL A 93 0.16 4.24 -8.59
C VAL A 93 -0.75 3.66 -7.52
N ALA A 94 -0.21 3.35 -6.34
CA ALA A 94 -1.00 2.85 -5.21
C ALA A 94 -2.12 3.83 -4.77
N SER A 95 -1.85 5.14 -4.85
CA SER A 95 -2.86 6.16 -4.56
C SER A 95 -3.98 6.15 -5.60
N LEU A 96 -3.65 6.10 -6.89
CA LEU A 96 -4.64 6.08 -7.97
C LEU A 96 -5.55 4.83 -7.90
N GLU A 97 -4.97 3.65 -7.64
CA GLU A 97 -5.70 2.39 -7.47
C GLU A 97 -6.59 2.42 -6.22
N SER A 98 -6.04 2.84 -5.07
CA SER A 98 -6.82 2.90 -3.82
C SER A 98 -7.96 3.91 -3.88
N LEU A 99 -7.78 5.02 -4.59
CA LEU A 99 -8.82 6.02 -4.85
C LEU A 99 -9.81 5.61 -5.94
N GLY A 100 -9.60 4.47 -6.62
CA GLY A 100 -10.50 3.91 -7.63
C GLY A 100 -10.61 4.75 -8.91
N ILE A 101 -9.57 5.52 -9.22
CA ILE A 101 -9.45 6.39 -10.40
C ILE A 101 -8.38 5.93 -11.39
N ASP A 102 -7.71 4.82 -11.11
CA ASP A 102 -6.69 4.17 -11.93
C ASP A 102 -7.12 3.94 -13.39
N ARG A 103 -8.42 3.69 -13.63
CA ARG A 103 -8.94 3.47 -14.98
C ARG A 103 -8.76 4.67 -15.93
N HIS A 104 -8.56 5.87 -15.39
CA HIS A 104 -8.28 7.09 -16.17
C HIS A 104 -6.80 7.23 -16.54
N PHE A 105 -5.92 6.41 -15.94
CA PHE A 105 -4.46 6.52 -16.05
C PHE A 105 -3.80 5.20 -16.43
N ARG A 106 -4.50 4.32 -17.15
CA ARG A 106 -4.03 2.95 -17.45
C ARG A 106 -2.69 2.93 -18.18
N GLU A 107 -2.49 3.88 -19.11
CA GLU A 107 -1.28 3.98 -19.90
C GLU A 107 -0.08 4.44 -19.06
N GLU A 108 -0.30 5.45 -18.21
CA GLU A 108 0.70 5.99 -17.29
C GLU A 108 1.08 4.97 -16.22
N ILE A 109 0.09 4.29 -15.63
CA ILE A 109 0.30 3.22 -14.65
C ILE A 109 1.10 2.08 -15.28
N ARG A 110 0.71 1.60 -16.48
CA ARG A 110 1.45 0.56 -17.19
C ARG A 110 2.90 0.98 -17.45
N SER A 111 3.14 2.22 -17.88
CA SER A 111 4.50 2.73 -18.10
C SER A 111 5.36 2.72 -16.82
N VAL A 112 4.76 3.07 -15.67
CA VAL A 112 5.46 3.00 -14.37
C VAL A 112 5.78 1.55 -14.01
N LEU A 113 4.80 0.65 -14.11
CA LEU A 113 4.97 -0.76 -13.75
C LEU A 113 5.95 -1.47 -14.68
N ASP A 114 5.97 -1.17 -15.98
CA ASP A 114 6.93 -1.74 -16.94
C ASP A 114 8.38 -1.33 -16.61
N GLU A 115 8.60 -0.08 -16.18
CA GLU A 115 9.92 0.36 -15.70
C GLU A 115 10.28 -0.34 -14.38
N THR A 116 9.36 -0.37 -13.42
CA THR A 116 9.58 -1.06 -12.14
C THR A 116 9.89 -2.53 -12.35
N TYR A 117 9.21 -3.21 -13.28
CA TYR A 117 9.46 -4.60 -13.63
C TYR A 117 10.85 -4.80 -14.23
N ARG A 118 11.29 -3.91 -15.11
CA ARG A 118 12.67 -3.93 -15.61
C ARG A 118 13.68 -3.77 -14.48
N CYS A 119 13.51 -2.80 -13.58
CA CYS A 119 14.39 -2.63 -12.42
C CYS A 119 14.36 -3.86 -11.49
N TRP A 120 13.19 -4.48 -11.31
CA TRP A 120 13.02 -5.71 -10.53
C TRP A 120 13.86 -6.85 -11.11
N LEU A 121 13.73 -7.12 -12.42
CA LEU A 121 14.48 -8.17 -13.12
C LEU A 121 16.00 -7.95 -13.09
N HIS A 122 16.45 -6.70 -13.07
CA HIS A 122 17.88 -6.36 -13.02
C HIS A 122 18.47 -6.36 -11.60
N GLY A 123 17.67 -6.59 -10.56
CA GLY A 123 18.17 -6.54 -9.19
C GLY A 123 18.56 -5.12 -8.76
N ASP A 124 17.79 -4.10 -9.19
CA ASP A 124 18.12 -2.70 -8.92
C ASP A 124 18.15 -2.37 -7.42
N GLU A 125 19.31 -1.88 -6.95
CA GLU A 125 19.56 -1.60 -5.54
C GLU A 125 18.56 -0.58 -4.97
N ASP A 126 18.09 0.37 -5.77
CA ASP A 126 17.14 1.40 -5.33
C ASP A 126 15.75 0.84 -5.02
N ILE A 127 15.38 -0.32 -5.58
CA ILE A 127 14.15 -1.03 -5.21
C ILE A 127 14.39 -1.92 -3.99
N PHE A 128 15.44 -2.74 -4.03
CA PHE A 128 15.63 -3.83 -3.06
C PHE A 128 16.23 -3.38 -1.72
N SER A 129 16.85 -2.20 -1.62
CA SER A 129 17.48 -1.73 -0.38
C SER A 129 16.51 -1.06 0.60
N ASP A 130 15.28 -0.78 0.18
CA ASP A 130 14.25 -0.13 0.99
C ASP A 130 13.03 -1.03 1.11
N ALA A 131 12.67 -1.39 2.34
CA ALA A 131 11.60 -2.34 2.61
C ALA A 131 10.24 -1.87 2.06
N ALA A 132 9.92 -0.58 2.23
CA ALA A 132 8.66 -0.03 1.76
C ALA A 132 8.58 -0.03 0.22
N THR A 133 9.66 0.37 -0.46
CA THR A 133 9.76 0.39 -1.93
C THR A 133 9.70 -1.02 -2.49
N CYS A 134 10.47 -1.97 -1.93
CA CYS A 134 10.50 -3.36 -2.38
C CYS A 134 9.13 -4.02 -2.22
N ALA A 135 8.49 -3.88 -1.05
CA ALA A 135 7.18 -4.46 -0.78
C ALA A 135 6.08 -3.87 -1.68
N MET A 136 6.10 -2.56 -1.90
CA MET A 136 5.17 -1.88 -2.78
C MET A 136 5.36 -2.28 -4.25
N ALA A 137 6.62 -2.33 -4.71
CA ALA A 137 6.96 -2.79 -6.06
C ALA A 137 6.45 -4.22 -6.30
N PHE A 138 6.78 -5.14 -5.39
CA PHE A 138 6.30 -6.52 -5.44
C PHE A 138 4.78 -6.60 -5.53
N ARG A 139 4.06 -5.92 -4.62
CA ARG A 139 2.61 -5.96 -4.55
C ARG A 139 1.97 -5.42 -5.83
N LEU A 140 2.41 -4.24 -6.28
CA LEU A 140 1.84 -3.59 -7.46
C LEU A 140 2.11 -4.38 -8.73
N LEU A 141 3.32 -4.91 -8.91
CA LEU A 141 3.67 -5.78 -10.02
C LEU A 141 2.80 -7.05 -10.02
N ARG A 142 2.70 -7.73 -8.87
CA ARG A 142 1.95 -8.99 -8.77
C ARG A 142 0.45 -8.80 -9.02
N VAL A 143 -0.16 -7.78 -8.42
CA VAL A 143 -1.60 -7.47 -8.61
C VAL A 143 -1.92 -7.11 -10.06
N ASN A 144 -0.97 -6.50 -10.77
CA ASN A 144 -1.12 -6.14 -12.18
C ASN A 144 -0.65 -7.25 -13.15
N GLY A 145 -0.41 -8.47 -12.65
CA GLY A 145 -0.17 -9.66 -13.48
C GLY A 145 1.26 -9.85 -13.96
N TYR A 146 2.23 -9.13 -13.40
CA TYR A 146 3.64 -9.38 -13.67
C TYR A 146 4.16 -10.58 -12.88
N ASP A 147 5.01 -11.38 -13.52
CA ASP A 147 5.66 -12.53 -12.90
C ASP A 147 6.86 -12.10 -12.06
N VAL A 148 6.66 -12.03 -10.74
CA VAL A 148 7.67 -11.66 -9.74
C VAL A 148 7.68 -12.70 -8.62
N SER A 149 8.87 -13.08 -8.14
CA SER A 149 9.03 -13.96 -6.95
C SER A 149 8.94 -13.17 -5.64
N ALA A 150 8.49 -13.81 -4.56
CA ALA A 150 8.53 -13.25 -3.21
C ALA A 150 9.92 -13.31 -2.55
N ASP A 151 10.90 -14.02 -3.13
CA ASP A 151 12.24 -14.22 -2.54
C ASP A 151 12.92 -12.93 -2.06
N PRO A 152 12.88 -11.79 -2.78
CA PRO A 152 13.52 -10.57 -2.32
C PRO A 152 12.93 -9.99 -1.04
N LEU A 153 11.71 -10.39 -0.63
CA LEU A 153 11.11 -9.95 0.63
C LEU A 153 11.70 -10.68 1.85
N SER A 154 12.35 -11.84 1.65
CA SER A 154 12.96 -12.62 2.73
C SER A 154 14.03 -11.86 3.52
N GLN A 155 14.71 -10.89 2.87
CA GLN A 155 15.68 -10.01 3.52
C GLN A 155 15.04 -9.07 4.57
N PHE A 156 13.71 -8.96 4.58
CA PHE A 156 12.92 -8.20 5.55
C PHE A 156 12.15 -9.11 6.51
N SER A 157 12.67 -10.32 6.77
CA SER A 157 12.16 -11.17 7.85
C SER A 157 12.17 -10.44 9.21
N GLU A 158 11.40 -10.93 10.18
CA GLU A 158 11.26 -10.31 11.50
C GLU A 158 12.62 -9.94 12.13
N ASP A 159 13.54 -10.91 12.21
CA ASP A 159 14.88 -10.71 12.76
C ASP A 159 15.70 -9.68 11.97
N CYS A 160 15.63 -9.74 10.63
CA CYS A 160 16.34 -8.80 9.77
C CYS A 160 15.78 -7.38 9.89
N PHE A 161 14.46 -7.22 9.93
CA PHE A 161 13.80 -5.93 10.05
C PHE A 161 14.15 -5.26 11.38
N PHE A 162 14.00 -5.97 12.52
CA PHE A 162 14.34 -5.42 13.83
C PHE A 162 15.84 -5.16 14.03
N ASN A 163 16.69 -5.87 13.28
CA ASN A 163 18.13 -5.65 13.23
C ASN A 163 18.57 -4.73 12.07
N SER A 164 17.68 -3.89 11.54
CA SER A 164 17.96 -2.90 10.50
C SER A 164 17.73 -1.47 10.97
N LEU A 165 18.08 -0.49 10.11
CA LEU A 165 17.72 0.92 10.33
C LEU A 165 16.20 1.10 10.52
N GLY A 166 15.38 0.40 9.71
CA GLY A 166 13.92 0.48 9.78
C GLY A 166 13.36 0.00 11.11
N GLY A 167 13.88 -1.10 11.65
CA GLY A 167 13.50 -1.62 12.97
C GLY A 167 13.82 -0.65 14.10
N TYR A 168 15.01 -0.05 14.09
CA TYR A 168 15.43 0.93 15.10
C TYR A 168 14.65 2.24 15.03
N LEU A 169 14.27 2.67 13.83
CA LEU A 169 13.37 3.81 13.63
C LEU A 169 11.90 3.48 13.88
N LYS A 170 11.57 2.20 14.13
CA LYS A 170 10.19 1.69 14.20
C LYS A 170 9.38 2.12 12.98
N ASP A 171 9.88 1.83 11.79
CA ASP A 171 9.26 2.27 10.54
C ASP A 171 7.92 1.54 10.28
N ILE A 172 6.85 2.16 10.77
CA ILE A 172 5.47 1.68 10.58
C ILE A 172 5.08 1.67 9.10
N GLY A 173 5.59 2.62 8.30
CA GLY A 173 5.28 2.70 6.87
C GLY A 173 5.83 1.49 6.12
N ALA A 174 7.08 1.13 6.40
CA ALA A 174 7.70 -0.08 5.85
C ALA A 174 6.97 -1.35 6.30
N ALA A 175 6.67 -1.48 7.60
CA ALA A 175 5.93 -2.63 8.11
C ALA A 175 4.53 -2.76 7.52
N LEU A 176 3.83 -1.64 7.28
CA LEU A 176 2.52 -1.62 6.63
C LEU A 176 2.58 -2.07 5.18
N GLU A 177 3.57 -1.62 4.40
CA GLU A 177 3.73 -2.12 3.02
C GLU A 177 4.14 -3.59 2.98
N LEU A 178 4.98 -4.05 3.91
CA LEU A 178 5.32 -5.48 4.06
C LEU A 178 4.09 -6.33 4.40
N LEU A 179 3.19 -5.83 5.26
CA LEU A 179 1.91 -6.48 5.55
C LEU A 179 1.03 -6.53 4.31
N ARG A 180 0.84 -5.40 3.60
CA ARG A 180 0.04 -5.35 2.37
C ARG A 180 0.59 -6.31 1.31
N ALA A 181 1.91 -6.38 1.14
CA ALA A 181 2.55 -7.32 0.22
C ALA A 181 2.27 -8.78 0.61
N SER A 182 2.34 -9.10 1.91
CA SER A 182 2.16 -10.46 2.44
C SER A 182 0.80 -11.10 2.14
N GLU A 183 -0.21 -10.31 1.78
CA GLU A 183 -1.55 -10.82 1.43
C GLU A 183 -1.63 -11.41 0.01
N PHE A 184 -0.63 -11.19 -0.84
CA PHE A 184 -0.63 -11.60 -2.25
C PHE A 184 0.19 -12.88 -2.49
N ILE A 185 -0.23 -13.95 -1.82
CA ILE A 185 0.31 -15.31 -1.96
C ILE A 185 -0.32 -15.95 -3.20
N ILE A 186 0.50 -16.31 -4.19
CA ILE A 186 0.02 -16.96 -5.43
C ILE A 186 0.59 -18.36 -5.62
N HIS A 187 1.70 -18.69 -4.94
CA HIS A 187 2.29 -20.02 -4.98
C HIS A 187 2.24 -20.70 -3.59
N PRO A 188 1.92 -22.01 -3.51
CA PRO A 188 1.80 -22.72 -2.23
C PRO A 188 3.09 -22.78 -1.40
N ASP A 189 4.25 -22.58 -2.03
CA ASP A 189 5.58 -22.63 -1.43
C ASP A 189 6.05 -21.30 -0.84
N GLU A 190 5.26 -20.22 -0.96
CA GLU A 190 5.56 -18.88 -0.44
C GLU A 190 5.33 -18.73 1.09
N SER A 191 5.74 -19.72 1.88
CA SER A 191 5.63 -19.70 3.36
C SER A 191 6.33 -18.49 4.02
N VAL A 192 7.26 -17.83 3.31
CA VAL A 192 7.87 -16.56 3.72
C VAL A 192 6.83 -15.46 3.92
N MET A 193 5.78 -15.45 3.08
CA MET A 193 4.72 -14.43 3.11
C MET A 193 3.80 -14.62 4.30
N GLU A 194 3.49 -15.86 4.67
CA GLU A 194 2.70 -16.16 5.88
C GLU A 194 3.43 -15.70 7.15
N LYS A 195 4.73 -16.00 7.25
CA LYS A 195 5.58 -15.52 8.35
C LYS A 195 5.63 -14.00 8.37
N GLN A 196 5.75 -13.38 7.19
CA GLN A 196 5.78 -11.93 7.05
C GLN A 196 4.47 -11.29 7.51
N ASN A 197 3.32 -11.85 7.10
CA ASN A 197 2.00 -11.41 7.53
C ASN A 197 1.87 -11.47 9.05
N TYR A 198 2.31 -12.58 9.65
CA TYR A 198 2.22 -12.80 11.09
C TYR A 198 3.00 -11.73 11.89
N TRP A 199 4.30 -11.56 11.61
CA TRP A 199 5.12 -10.65 12.41
C TRP A 199 4.76 -9.18 12.16
N THR A 200 4.47 -8.79 10.91
CA THR A 200 4.08 -7.40 10.59
C THR A 200 2.74 -7.05 11.25
N SER A 201 1.77 -7.96 11.21
CA SER A 201 0.50 -7.79 11.91
C SER A 201 0.68 -7.62 13.41
N HIS A 202 1.54 -8.43 14.03
CA HIS A 202 1.81 -8.35 15.47
C HIS A 202 2.52 -7.04 15.85
N PHE A 203 3.55 -6.66 15.09
CA PHE A 203 4.28 -5.40 15.28
C PHE A 203 3.34 -4.19 15.17
N LEU A 204 2.52 -4.12 14.13
CA LEU A 204 1.59 -3.01 13.90
C LEU A 204 0.51 -2.93 14.98
N LYS A 205 -0.03 -4.06 15.45
CA LYS A 205 -0.96 -4.09 16.60
C LYS A 205 -0.32 -3.56 17.89
N HIS A 206 0.94 -3.92 18.13
CA HIS A 206 1.70 -3.45 19.30
C HIS A 206 2.00 -1.94 19.22
N GLU A 207 2.41 -1.41 18.08
CA GLU A 207 2.67 0.03 17.94
C GLU A 207 1.36 0.84 18.00
N LEU A 208 0.26 0.31 17.48
CA LEU A 208 -1.07 0.92 17.61
C LEU A 208 -1.49 1.05 19.09
N SER A 209 -1.32 -0.01 19.89
CA SER A 209 -1.68 0.04 21.32
C SER A 209 -0.80 1.00 22.11
N ASN A 210 0.51 1.07 21.81
CA ASN A 210 1.42 2.02 22.45
C ASN A 210 1.10 3.48 22.10
N THR A 211 0.65 3.74 20.88
CA THR A 211 0.26 5.09 20.42
C THR A 211 -0.92 5.64 21.21
N LEU A 212 -1.92 4.80 21.49
CA LEU A 212 -3.09 5.15 22.31
C LEU A 212 -2.74 5.50 23.76
N VAL A 213 -1.62 4.97 24.27
CA VAL A 213 -1.15 5.17 25.65
C VAL A 213 -0.22 6.38 25.77
N GLN A 214 0.61 6.65 24.77
CA GLN A 214 1.72 7.59 24.90
C GLN A 214 1.50 8.94 24.19
N GLY A 215 0.41 9.13 23.45
CA GLY A 215 0.09 10.41 22.81
C GLY A 215 1.17 10.89 21.82
N HIS A 216 1.99 9.97 21.30
CA HIS A 216 3.14 10.30 20.45
C HIS A 216 2.75 10.76 19.05
N ILE A 217 3.76 11.36 18.41
CA ILE A 217 3.92 12.03 17.11
C ILE A 217 3.59 11.10 15.91
N PHE A 218 2.55 10.27 16.00
CA PHE A 218 2.09 9.52 14.85
C PHE A 218 1.26 10.41 13.95
N ASN A 219 1.54 10.34 12.65
CA ASN A 219 0.66 10.92 11.65
C ASN A 219 -0.71 10.22 11.79
N LYS A 220 -1.76 10.95 12.20
CA LYS A 220 -3.12 10.42 12.39
C LYS A 220 -3.60 9.58 11.20
N HIS A 221 -3.12 9.86 9.99
CA HIS A 221 -3.44 9.10 8.79
C HIS A 221 -2.84 7.69 8.79
N ILE A 222 -1.58 7.50 9.22
CA ILE A 222 -0.96 6.17 9.22
C ILE A 222 -1.64 5.21 10.21
N VAL A 223 -2.12 5.75 11.33
CA VAL A 223 -2.90 4.99 12.33
C VAL A 223 -4.18 4.45 11.70
N LEU A 224 -4.91 5.29 10.97
CA LEU A 224 -6.14 4.90 10.29
C LEU A 224 -5.90 3.85 9.19
N GLU A 225 -4.79 3.96 8.45
CA GLU A 225 -4.42 2.95 7.45
C GLU A 225 -4.09 1.60 8.09
N VAL A 226 -3.34 1.60 9.19
CA VAL A 226 -3.00 0.38 9.94
C VAL A 226 -4.26 -0.28 10.50
N GLU A 227 -5.17 0.50 11.09
CA GLU A 227 -6.46 -0.01 11.57
C GLU A 227 -7.30 -0.62 10.44
N ASP A 228 -7.31 0.00 9.25
CA ASP A 228 -8.08 -0.51 8.10
C ASP A 228 -7.55 -1.84 7.60
N VAL A 229 -6.22 -1.93 7.36
CA VAL A 229 -5.58 -3.15 6.82
C VAL A 229 -5.72 -4.32 7.82
N LEU A 230 -5.51 -4.08 9.12
CA LEU A 230 -5.64 -5.13 10.14
C LEU A 230 -7.09 -5.63 10.31
N LYS A 231 -8.08 -4.78 9.99
CA LYS A 231 -9.50 -5.10 10.14
C LYS A 231 -10.10 -5.76 8.90
N PHE A 232 -9.61 -5.39 7.72
CA PHE A 232 -10.16 -5.80 6.44
C PHE A 232 -9.06 -6.38 5.53
N PRO A 233 -8.79 -7.69 5.63
CA PRO A 233 -7.87 -8.36 4.71
C PRO A 233 -8.31 -8.14 3.25
N SER A 234 -7.35 -8.05 2.32
CA SER A 234 -7.66 -7.79 0.89
C SER A 234 -8.71 -8.71 0.30
N TYR A 235 -8.67 -10.02 0.60
CA TYR A 235 -9.64 -11.00 0.09
C TYR A 235 -11.08 -10.82 0.61
N ALA A 236 -11.25 -10.11 1.73
CA ALA A 236 -12.55 -9.89 2.37
C ALA A 236 -13.13 -8.49 2.10
N ASN A 237 -12.48 -7.72 1.23
CA ASN A 237 -12.78 -6.31 1.06
C ASN A 237 -13.40 -6.03 -0.31
N LEU A 238 -14.59 -5.43 -0.32
CA LEU A 238 -15.24 -5.02 -1.57
C LEU A 238 -14.56 -3.75 -2.10
N GLY A 239 -14.12 -3.78 -3.36
CA GLY A 239 -13.34 -2.70 -3.99
C GLY A 239 -13.94 -1.31 -3.73
N ARG A 240 -15.25 -1.14 -3.97
CA ARG A 240 -15.89 0.17 -3.79
C ARG A 240 -15.95 0.65 -2.34
N LEU A 241 -16.03 -0.26 -1.37
CA LEU A 241 -15.98 0.11 0.05
C LEU A 241 -14.57 0.54 0.46
N SER A 242 -13.55 -0.15 -0.04
CA SER A 242 -12.14 0.22 0.11
C SER A 242 -11.90 1.62 -0.42
N THR A 243 -12.32 1.88 -1.66
CA THR A 243 -12.20 3.19 -2.30
C THR A 243 -12.86 4.30 -1.48
N ARG A 244 -14.07 4.06 -0.96
CA ARG A 244 -14.75 5.04 -0.12
C ARG A 244 -13.97 5.37 1.16
N ARG A 245 -13.34 4.36 1.78
CA ARG A 245 -12.50 4.57 2.97
C ARG A 245 -11.20 5.30 2.60
N ALA A 246 -10.56 4.92 1.49
CA ALA A 246 -9.38 5.59 0.97
C ALA A 246 -9.65 7.09 0.72
N ILE A 247 -10.73 7.44 0.01
CA ILE A 247 -11.15 8.83 -0.22
C ILE A 247 -11.32 9.59 1.10
N LYS A 248 -11.97 8.97 2.08
CA LYS A 248 -12.25 9.61 3.38
C LYS A 248 -10.98 9.91 4.19
N TYR A 249 -9.96 9.06 4.07
CA TYR A 249 -8.76 9.12 4.92
C TYR A 249 -7.50 9.56 4.17
N TYR A 250 -7.61 9.84 2.87
CA TYR A 250 -6.51 10.25 2.02
C TYR A 250 -5.78 11.48 2.60
N ASN A 251 -4.46 11.38 2.69
CA ASN A 251 -3.62 12.43 3.26
C ASN A 251 -3.02 13.31 2.15
N THR A 252 -3.67 14.44 1.86
CA THR A 252 -3.17 15.42 0.88
C THR A 252 -1.93 16.17 1.35
N ASP A 253 -1.75 16.35 2.67
CA ASP A 253 -0.59 17.05 3.23
C ASP A 253 0.72 16.28 2.99
N SER A 254 0.63 14.94 2.93
CA SER A 254 1.71 13.98 2.66
C SER A 254 3.04 14.22 3.39
N THR A 255 3.02 14.99 4.48
CA THR A 255 4.22 15.27 5.27
C THR A 255 4.77 13.99 5.85
N ARG A 256 6.02 13.69 5.50
CA ARG A 256 6.80 12.57 6.00
C ARG A 256 7.98 13.09 6.80
N ILE A 257 8.38 12.33 7.82
CA ILE A 257 9.46 12.71 8.73
C ILE A 257 10.56 11.66 8.61
N LEU A 258 11.73 12.08 8.13
CA LEU A 258 12.99 11.33 8.25
C LEU A 258 13.93 12.16 9.12
N LYS A 259 15.14 12.50 8.64
CA LYS A 259 16.02 13.45 9.32
C LYS A 259 15.46 14.87 9.35
N SER A 260 14.70 15.21 8.32
CA SER A 260 13.87 16.40 8.26
C SER A 260 12.50 16.03 7.69
N SER A 261 11.51 16.89 7.90
CA SER A 261 10.24 16.73 7.22
C SER A 261 10.39 17.01 5.72
N TYR A 262 9.63 16.29 4.91
CA TYR A 262 9.54 16.54 3.47
C TYR A 262 8.12 16.25 2.97
N ARG A 263 7.82 16.76 1.78
CA ARG A 263 6.58 16.52 1.03
C ARG A 263 6.92 16.13 -0.39
N CYS A 264 6.08 15.30 -1.00
CA CYS A 264 6.20 14.93 -2.39
C CYS A 264 4.80 14.89 -3.02
N LEU A 265 4.60 15.69 -4.08
CA LEU A 265 3.32 15.77 -4.78
C LEU A 265 2.90 14.44 -5.43
N ASN A 266 3.85 13.53 -5.66
CA ASN A 266 3.56 12.19 -6.16
C ASN A 266 3.13 11.21 -5.05
N ILE A 267 3.16 11.62 -3.78
CA ILE A 267 2.73 10.80 -2.64
C ILE A 267 1.34 11.27 -2.13
N GLY A 268 1.10 12.58 -2.04
CA GLY A 268 -0.21 13.14 -1.75
C GLY A 268 -0.54 14.30 -2.67
N ASN A 269 -1.68 14.20 -3.34
CA ASN A 269 -2.12 15.18 -4.32
C ASN A 269 -3.61 15.52 -4.14
N GLU A 270 -3.91 16.81 -3.96
CA GLU A 270 -5.28 17.28 -3.80
C GLU A 270 -6.13 17.07 -5.06
N ASP A 271 -5.53 17.15 -6.25
CA ASP A 271 -6.23 16.92 -7.52
C ASP A 271 -6.69 15.46 -7.65
N PHE A 272 -5.90 14.51 -7.13
CA PHE A 272 -6.31 13.10 -7.10
C PHE A 272 -7.52 12.89 -6.20
N LEU A 273 -7.53 13.51 -5.01
CA LEU A 273 -8.66 13.41 -4.10
C LEU A 273 -9.93 14.04 -4.71
N LYS A 274 -9.79 15.21 -5.34
CA LYS A 274 -10.91 15.89 -6.00
C LYS A 274 -11.50 15.04 -7.12
N LEU A 275 -10.64 14.52 -8.01
CA LEU A 275 -11.07 13.63 -9.08
C LEU A 275 -11.76 12.38 -8.51
N ALA A 276 -11.20 11.77 -7.46
CA ALA A 276 -11.77 10.59 -6.83
C ALA A 276 -13.15 10.84 -6.22
N VAL A 277 -13.38 12.00 -5.60
CA VAL A 277 -14.71 12.38 -5.07
C VAL A 277 -15.72 12.57 -6.20
N ASP A 278 -15.35 13.31 -7.25
CA ASP A 278 -16.23 13.58 -8.39
C ASP A 278 -16.59 12.28 -9.12
N ASP A 279 -15.58 11.46 -9.41
CA ASP A 279 -15.74 10.14 -10.00
C ASP A 279 -16.60 9.23 -9.12
N PHE A 280 -16.39 9.28 -7.79
CA PHE A 280 -17.15 8.46 -6.87
C PHE A 280 -18.65 8.77 -6.94
N ASN A 281 -18.97 10.06 -6.95
CA ASN A 281 -20.34 10.57 -7.00
C ASN A 281 -21.01 10.30 -8.34
N ILE A 282 -20.29 10.40 -9.45
CA ILE A 282 -20.79 10.07 -10.79
C ILE A 282 -21.21 8.60 -10.85
N CYS A 283 -20.33 7.66 -10.49
CA CYS A 283 -20.74 6.24 -10.51
C CYS A 283 -21.88 5.98 -9.53
N GLN A 284 -21.89 6.63 -8.36
CA GLN A 284 -22.99 6.46 -7.42
C GLN A 284 -24.34 6.94 -7.98
N SER A 285 -24.37 8.01 -8.77
CA SER A 285 -25.58 8.46 -9.46
C SER A 285 -26.10 7.41 -10.42
N ILE A 286 -25.22 6.89 -11.29
CA ILE A 286 -25.52 5.80 -12.23
C ILE A 286 -26.06 4.59 -11.46
N HIS A 287 -25.40 4.23 -10.35
CA HIS A 287 -25.81 3.07 -9.58
C HIS A 287 -27.20 3.22 -8.95
N ARG A 288 -27.64 4.43 -8.62
CA ARG A 288 -29.00 4.68 -8.10
C ARG A 288 -30.06 4.52 -9.20
N GLU A 289 -29.75 4.98 -10.41
CA GLU A 289 -30.64 4.79 -11.56
C GLU A 289 -30.79 3.30 -11.89
N GLU A 290 -29.68 2.58 -11.97
CA GLU A 290 -29.64 1.13 -12.18
C GLU A 290 -30.46 0.36 -11.13
N LEU A 291 -30.37 0.74 -9.85
CA LEU A 291 -31.18 0.13 -8.79
C LEU A 291 -32.68 0.36 -9.01
N ASN A 292 -33.08 1.56 -9.45
CA ASN A 292 -34.48 1.86 -9.79
C ASN A 292 -34.95 1.05 -11.01
N HIS A 293 -34.10 0.88 -12.02
CA HIS A 293 -34.38 0.03 -13.17
C HIS A 293 -34.59 -1.43 -12.75
N LEU A 294 -33.73 -1.95 -11.88
CA LEU A 294 -33.85 -3.32 -11.37
C LEU A 294 -35.12 -3.51 -10.53
N ALA A 295 -35.48 -2.53 -9.69
CA ALA A 295 -36.73 -2.56 -8.93
C ALA A 295 -37.97 -2.61 -9.85
N ARG A 296 -37.97 -1.82 -10.94
CA ARG A 296 -39.05 -1.85 -11.93
C ARG A 296 -39.16 -3.22 -12.60
N TRP A 297 -38.03 -3.78 -13.02
CA TRP A 297 -37.97 -5.11 -13.65
C TRP A 297 -38.53 -6.22 -12.73
N ILE A 298 -38.26 -6.17 -11.43
CA ILE A 298 -38.84 -7.13 -10.45
C ILE A 298 -40.38 -7.06 -10.47
N GLY A 299 -40.95 -5.85 -10.45
CA GLY A 299 -42.40 -5.66 -10.48
C GLY A 299 -43.04 -6.08 -11.82
N GLU A 300 -42.39 -5.76 -12.94
CA GLU A 300 -42.85 -6.16 -14.29
C GLU A 300 -42.92 -7.69 -14.44
N ASN A 301 -41.99 -8.41 -13.81
CA ASN A 301 -41.95 -9.88 -13.83
C ASN A 301 -42.72 -10.52 -12.65
N ARG A 302 -43.43 -9.72 -11.85
CA ARG A 302 -44.23 -10.16 -10.69
C ARG A 302 -43.45 -10.96 -9.65
N LEU A 303 -42.13 -10.79 -9.60
CA LEU A 303 -41.28 -11.47 -8.61
C LEU A 303 -41.55 -10.94 -7.19
N ASP A 304 -42.07 -9.72 -7.07
CA ASP A 304 -42.55 -9.12 -5.82
C ASP A 304 -43.84 -9.76 -5.29
N LYS A 305 -44.55 -10.57 -6.10
CA LYS A 305 -45.78 -11.27 -5.71
C LYS A 305 -45.55 -12.68 -5.19
N LEU A 306 -44.32 -13.17 -5.24
CA LEU A 306 -43.96 -14.49 -4.74
C LEU A 306 -43.79 -14.42 -3.22
N ASN A 307 -44.86 -14.74 -2.49
CA ASN A 307 -44.89 -14.63 -1.02
C ASN A 307 -43.88 -15.56 -0.31
N PHE A 308 -43.46 -16.64 -0.98
CA PHE A 308 -42.45 -17.55 -0.46
C PHE A 308 -41.01 -17.02 -0.62
N ALA A 309 -40.77 -16.10 -1.56
CA ALA A 309 -39.44 -15.67 -1.93
C ALA A 309 -38.98 -14.42 -1.16
N ARG A 310 -37.77 -14.48 -0.62
CA ARG A 310 -37.11 -13.37 0.07
C ARG A 310 -36.71 -12.29 -0.94
N GLN A 311 -37.12 -11.05 -0.66
CA GLN A 311 -36.74 -9.90 -1.49
C GLN A 311 -35.33 -9.42 -1.14
N LYS A 312 -34.33 -9.86 -1.94
CA LYS A 312 -32.91 -9.52 -1.76
C LYS A 312 -32.36 -8.49 -2.77
N LEU A 313 -33.24 -7.73 -3.43
CA LEU A 313 -32.90 -6.71 -4.44
C LEU A 313 -31.67 -5.88 -4.07
N ALA A 314 -31.72 -5.19 -2.93
CA ALA A 314 -30.67 -4.28 -2.50
C ALA A 314 -29.33 -5.01 -2.29
N TYR A 315 -29.37 -6.23 -1.76
CA TYR A 315 -28.18 -7.06 -1.55
C TYR A 315 -27.57 -7.53 -2.86
N CYS A 316 -28.38 -8.09 -3.77
CA CYS A 316 -27.92 -8.59 -5.07
C CYS A 316 -27.35 -7.46 -5.94
N TYR A 317 -27.95 -6.28 -5.88
CA TYR A 317 -27.42 -5.12 -6.59
C TYR A 317 -26.18 -4.55 -5.92
N PHE A 318 -26.16 -4.45 -4.59
CA PHE A 318 -25.01 -3.97 -3.85
C PHE A 318 -23.78 -4.84 -4.09
N SER A 319 -23.90 -6.16 -4.10
CA SER A 319 -22.77 -7.06 -4.37
C SER A 319 -22.18 -6.85 -5.77
N ALA A 320 -23.03 -6.67 -6.78
CA ALA A 320 -22.62 -6.36 -8.14
C ALA A 320 -21.93 -4.97 -8.23
N ALA A 321 -22.58 -3.92 -7.74
CA ALA A 321 -22.09 -2.54 -7.82
C ALA A 321 -20.85 -2.27 -6.94
N ALA A 322 -20.70 -2.98 -5.83
CA ALA A 322 -19.51 -2.86 -4.98
C ALA A 322 -18.28 -3.54 -5.59
N THR A 323 -18.48 -4.50 -6.50
CA THR A 323 -17.44 -5.27 -7.19
C THR A 323 -17.09 -4.66 -8.54
N LEU A 324 -18.09 -4.41 -9.39
CA LEU A 324 -17.94 -3.90 -10.75
C LEU A 324 -18.36 -2.43 -10.82
N PHE A 325 -17.61 -1.54 -10.17
CA PHE A 325 -18.05 -0.14 -9.96
C PHE A 325 -17.77 0.82 -11.13
N ALA A 326 -17.06 0.39 -12.17
CA ALA A 326 -16.75 1.22 -13.33
C ALA A 326 -18.03 1.51 -14.16
N PRO A 327 -18.33 2.76 -14.55
CA PRO A 327 -19.59 3.12 -15.22
C PRO A 327 -19.96 2.21 -16.41
N GLU A 328 -18.95 1.83 -17.20
CA GLU A 328 -19.08 1.08 -18.44
C GLU A 328 -19.54 -0.36 -18.23
N LEU A 329 -19.50 -0.87 -16.99
CA LEU A 329 -19.90 -2.23 -16.62
C LEU A 329 -21.38 -2.34 -16.20
N SER A 330 -22.23 -1.40 -16.63
CA SER A 330 -23.66 -1.35 -16.29
C SER A 330 -24.39 -2.65 -16.62
N ASP A 331 -24.24 -3.15 -17.84
CA ASP A 331 -24.90 -4.39 -18.29
C ASP A 331 -24.46 -5.59 -17.47
N ALA A 332 -23.18 -5.67 -17.12
CA ALA A 332 -22.65 -6.73 -16.26
C ALA A 332 -23.23 -6.66 -14.85
N ARG A 333 -23.30 -5.46 -14.26
CA ARG A 333 -23.92 -5.25 -12.93
C ARG A 333 -25.39 -5.64 -12.91
N ILE A 334 -26.17 -5.17 -13.88
CA ILE A 334 -27.60 -5.48 -13.97
C ILE A 334 -27.82 -6.98 -14.19
N SER A 335 -27.03 -7.60 -15.05
CA SER A 335 -27.12 -9.05 -15.31
C SER A 335 -26.78 -9.87 -14.07
N TRP A 336 -25.70 -9.53 -13.36
CA TRP A 336 -25.35 -10.14 -12.08
C TRP A 336 -26.49 -9.99 -11.08
N ALA A 337 -26.99 -8.76 -10.88
CA ALA A 337 -28.01 -8.49 -9.88
C ALA A 337 -29.33 -9.23 -10.18
N LYS A 338 -29.76 -9.27 -11.45
CA LYS A 338 -30.92 -10.07 -11.88
C LYS A 338 -30.71 -11.56 -11.61
N ASN A 339 -29.54 -12.09 -11.95
CA ASN A 339 -29.20 -13.49 -11.67
C ASN A 339 -29.26 -13.78 -10.16
N GLY A 340 -28.69 -12.92 -9.32
CA GLY A 340 -28.74 -13.08 -7.87
C GLY A 340 -30.16 -13.07 -7.30
N VAL A 341 -31.04 -12.22 -7.84
CA VAL A 341 -32.47 -12.20 -7.47
C VAL A 341 -33.15 -13.50 -7.87
N LEU A 342 -32.99 -13.94 -9.13
CA LEU A 342 -33.61 -15.18 -9.63
C LEU A 342 -33.11 -16.42 -8.88
N THR A 343 -31.81 -16.51 -8.62
CA THR A 343 -31.22 -17.61 -7.84
C THR A 343 -31.83 -17.67 -6.43
N THR A 344 -32.04 -16.52 -5.77
CA THR A 344 -32.69 -16.48 -4.46
C THR A 344 -34.15 -16.97 -4.54
N VAL A 345 -34.89 -16.57 -5.58
CA VAL A 345 -36.27 -17.00 -5.77
C VAL A 345 -36.35 -18.52 -6.01
N VAL A 346 -35.45 -19.07 -6.82
CA VAL A 346 -35.40 -20.51 -7.09
C VAL A 346 -35.02 -21.29 -5.84
N ASP A 347 -33.99 -20.87 -5.11
CA ASP A 347 -33.57 -21.44 -3.82
C ASP A 347 -34.77 -21.53 -2.84
N ASP A 348 -35.48 -20.42 -2.65
CA ASP A 348 -36.65 -20.35 -1.76
C ASP A 348 -37.82 -21.22 -2.25
N PHE A 349 -37.96 -21.41 -3.57
CA PHE A 349 -38.96 -22.32 -4.12
C PHE A 349 -38.66 -23.78 -3.77
N PHE A 350 -37.42 -24.23 -3.92
CA PHE A 350 -37.06 -25.63 -3.61
C PHE A 350 -37.04 -25.93 -2.10
N ASP A 351 -36.68 -24.95 -1.27
CA ASP A 351 -36.55 -25.17 0.17
C ASP A 351 -37.87 -25.04 0.94
N ILE A 352 -38.76 -24.14 0.50
CA ILE A 352 -39.94 -23.73 1.29
C ILE A 352 -41.21 -23.65 0.43
N GLY A 353 -41.10 -23.06 -0.77
CA GLY A 353 -42.26 -22.64 -1.55
C GLY A 353 -42.96 -23.74 -2.34
N GLY A 354 -42.22 -24.73 -2.83
CA GLY A 354 -42.70 -25.74 -3.77
C GLY A 354 -43.24 -26.98 -3.08
N SER A 355 -44.35 -27.50 -3.59
CA SER A 355 -44.88 -28.80 -3.19
C SER A 355 -44.09 -29.95 -3.83
N GLU A 356 -44.11 -31.13 -3.23
CA GLU A 356 -43.36 -32.30 -3.74
C GLU A 356 -43.75 -32.69 -5.18
N GLU A 357 -44.98 -32.39 -5.61
CA GLU A 357 -45.43 -32.60 -6.98
C GLU A 357 -44.82 -31.57 -7.94
N GLU A 358 -44.78 -30.29 -7.56
CA GLU A 358 -44.17 -29.22 -8.38
C GLU A 358 -42.65 -29.35 -8.49
N LEU A 359 -41.99 -29.95 -7.48
CA LEU A 359 -40.54 -30.18 -7.50
C LEU A 359 -40.13 -31.40 -8.36
N ARG A 360 -41.09 -32.28 -8.70
CA ARG A 360 -40.87 -33.50 -9.50
C ARG A 360 -41.27 -33.34 -10.98
N SER A 361 -42.04 -32.31 -11.30
CA SER A 361 -42.46 -31.93 -12.66
C SER A 361 -41.42 -31.06 -13.35
#